data_AF-A0A9P6X368-F1
#
_entry.id   AF-A0A9P6X368-F1
#
_cell.length_a   1.000
_cell.length_b   1.000
_cell.length_c   1.000
_cell.angle_alpha   90.00
_cell.angle_beta   90.00
_cell.angle_gamma   90.00
#
_symmetry.space_group_name_H-M   'P 1'
#
loop_
_entity.id
_entity.type
_entity.pdbx_description
1 polymer ?
#
loop_
_entity_poly.entity_id
_entity_poly.type
_entity_poly.pdbx_seq_one_letter_code
_entity_poly.pdbx_strand_id
1 'polypeptide(L)'
;MMAPYNTTTPSSKGKKPYKSWLKDGVNGGPSSMDVLVNWLSKKTNYAKWKGDDCERIPKKSLLESIIDEMREVGIYHRLAKDVASKISTLQANYRLAREWKEIEGKKLLETGATEDAVHGKL
;
A
#
# COMPACT_ATOMS: atom_id res chain seq x y z
N MET A 1 57.29 18.76 -13.73
CA MET A 1 56.29 18.40 -12.71
C MET A 1 54.95 18.19 -13.40
N MET A 2 54.39 16.98 -13.39
CA MET A 2 52.97 16.73 -13.74
C MET A 2 52.44 15.73 -12.72
N ALA A 3 51.34 16.09 -12.05
CA ALA A 3 50.65 15.21 -11.11
C ALA A 3 49.72 14.24 -11.88
N PRO A 4 49.60 12.97 -11.48
CA PRO A 4 48.66 12.05 -12.10
C PRO A 4 47.23 12.30 -11.61
N TYR A 5 46.29 12.26 -12.54
CA TYR A 5 44.86 12.43 -12.30
C TYR A 5 44.27 11.10 -11.80
N ASN A 6 43.88 11.06 -10.53
CA ASN A 6 43.08 9.96 -10.00
C ASN A 6 41.71 9.96 -10.67
N THR A 7 41.41 8.89 -11.40
CA THR A 7 40.10 8.64 -11.98
C THR A 7 39.19 8.06 -10.89
N THR A 8 38.34 8.90 -10.29
CA THR A 8 37.31 8.43 -9.36
C THR A 8 36.19 7.74 -10.16
N THR A 9 36.17 6.42 -10.13
CA THR A 9 35.06 5.60 -10.64
C THR A 9 33.77 5.92 -9.86
N PRO A 10 32.64 6.20 -10.53
CA PRO A 10 31.38 6.48 -9.85
C PRO A 10 30.85 5.20 -9.17
N SER A 11 30.68 5.23 -7.84
CA SER A 11 30.08 4.13 -7.09
C SER A 11 28.61 3.97 -7.50
N SER A 12 28.27 2.88 -8.18
CA SER A 12 26.88 2.50 -8.44
C SER A 12 26.19 2.15 -7.11
N LYS A 13 25.40 3.06 -6.55
CA LYS A 13 24.57 2.73 -5.37
C LYS A 13 23.55 1.67 -5.79
N GLY A 14 23.71 0.45 -5.27
CA GLY A 14 22.80 -0.66 -5.54
C GLY A 14 21.36 -0.31 -5.17
N LYS A 15 20.40 -0.72 -6.00
CA LYS A 15 18.96 -0.56 -5.71
C LYS A 15 18.64 -1.37 -4.45
N LYS A 16 17.99 -0.74 -3.46
CA LYS A 16 17.54 -1.45 -2.26
C LYS A 16 16.59 -2.59 -2.68
N PRO A 17 16.78 -3.81 -2.15
CA PRO A 17 15.91 -4.93 -2.49
C PRO A 17 14.47 -4.61 -2.10
N TYR A 18 13.53 -4.93 -2.99
CA TYR A 18 12.11 -4.76 -2.74
C TYR A 18 11.69 -5.65 -1.56
N LYS A 19 11.04 -5.06 -0.55
CA LYS A 19 10.43 -5.80 0.56
C LYS A 19 8.94 -5.96 0.30
N SER A 20 8.52 -7.19 0.04
CA SER A 20 7.12 -7.56 -0.17
C SER A 20 6.26 -7.12 1.00
N TRP A 21 5.09 -6.55 0.73
CA TRP A 21 4.11 -6.18 1.76
C TRP A 21 3.32 -7.37 2.30
N LEU A 22 3.35 -8.51 1.59
CA LEU A 22 2.59 -9.73 1.90
C LEU A 22 3.45 -10.84 2.52
N LYS A 23 4.78 -10.67 2.51
CA LYS A 23 5.74 -11.71 2.92
C LYS A 23 6.82 -11.19 3.87
N ASP A 24 6.55 -10.06 4.52
CA ASP A 24 7.47 -9.41 5.46
C ASP A 24 7.05 -9.55 6.93
N GLY A 25 6.10 -10.45 7.21
CA GLY A 25 5.76 -10.84 8.57
C GLY A 25 6.96 -11.47 9.28
N VAL A 26 7.09 -11.18 10.57
CA VAL A 26 8.21 -11.64 11.42
C VAL A 26 7.70 -12.74 12.35
N ASN A 27 8.46 -13.84 12.47
CA ASN A 27 8.14 -14.97 13.36
C ASN A 27 6.74 -15.58 13.15
N GLY A 28 6.25 -15.62 11.90
CA GLY A 28 4.90 -16.10 11.59
C GLY A 28 3.77 -15.11 11.94
N GLY A 29 4.12 -13.89 12.36
CA GLY A 29 3.19 -12.80 12.59
C GLY A 29 2.63 -12.17 11.31
N PRO A 30 1.71 -11.19 11.45
CA PRO A 30 1.05 -10.54 10.32
C PRO A 30 2.06 -9.77 9.44
N SER A 31 1.77 -9.68 8.14
CA SER A 31 2.54 -8.88 7.19
C SER A 31 2.21 -7.38 7.30
N SER A 32 3.02 -6.53 6.66
CA SER A 32 2.71 -5.08 6.58
C SER A 32 1.34 -4.82 5.96
N MET A 33 0.92 -5.66 4.99
CA MET A 33 -0.37 -5.54 4.34
C MET A 33 -1.51 -5.89 5.30
N ASP A 34 -1.36 -6.96 6.10
CA ASP A 34 -2.38 -7.39 7.06
C ASP A 34 -2.61 -6.31 8.12
N VAL A 35 -1.52 -5.76 8.68
CA VAL A 35 -1.59 -4.65 9.65
C VAL A 35 -2.29 -3.44 9.04
N LEU A 36 -1.89 -3.04 7.81
CA LEU A 36 -2.48 -1.88 7.14
C LEU A 36 -3.98 -2.06 6.87
N VAL A 37 -4.38 -3.22 6.34
CA VAL A 37 -5.79 -3.51 6.03
C VAL A 37 -6.61 -3.60 7.31
N ASN A 38 -6.08 -4.23 8.36
CA ASN A 38 -6.75 -4.29 9.66
C ASN A 38 -6.96 -2.88 10.24
N TRP A 39 -5.94 -2.02 10.18
CA TRP A 39 -6.04 -0.63 10.63
C TRP A 39 -7.12 0.15 9.87
N LEU A 40 -7.17 0.00 8.54
CA LEU A 40 -8.16 0.65 7.68
C LEU A 40 -9.58 0.09 7.87
N SER A 41 -9.71 -1.19 8.23
CA SER A 41 -11.00 -1.85 8.44
C SER A 41 -11.71 -1.35 9.70
N LYS A 42 -10.99 -0.74 10.65
CA LYS A 42 -11.58 -0.06 11.81
C LYS A 42 -12.36 1.16 11.31
N LYS A 43 -13.69 1.13 11.45
CA LYS A 43 -14.63 2.13 10.86
C LYS A 43 -14.23 3.58 11.10
N THR A 44 -13.74 3.89 12.30
CA THR A 44 -13.31 5.25 12.69
C THR A 44 -12.00 5.66 12.01
N ASN A 45 -11.07 4.74 11.77
CA ASN A 45 -9.75 5.04 11.23
C ASN A 45 -9.81 5.43 9.75
N TYR A 46 -10.60 4.72 8.95
CA TYR A 46 -10.73 5.08 7.53
C TYR A 46 -11.47 6.40 7.33
N ALA A 47 -12.50 6.69 8.13
CA ALA A 47 -13.19 7.98 8.11
C ALA A 47 -12.22 9.14 8.42
N LYS A 48 -11.41 8.99 9.48
CA LYS A 48 -10.32 9.90 9.84
C LYS A 48 -9.32 10.08 8.71
N TRP A 49 -8.92 8.99 8.05
CA TRP A 49 -8.00 9.03 6.91
C TRP A 49 -8.56 9.78 5.70
N LYS A 50 -9.84 9.57 5.39
CA LYS A 50 -10.57 10.25 4.31
C LYS A 50 -10.74 11.75 4.57
N GLY A 51 -10.70 12.17 5.83
CA GLY A 51 -11.04 13.52 6.24
C GLY A 51 -12.55 13.74 6.35
N ASP A 52 -13.32 12.67 6.53
CA ASP A 52 -14.78 12.71 6.69
C ASP A 52 -15.20 12.86 8.18
N ASP A 53 -14.21 12.92 9.10
CA ASP A 53 -14.42 13.07 10.54
C ASP A 53 -14.50 14.55 10.95
N CYS A 54 -15.30 14.87 11.97
CA CYS A 54 -15.46 16.24 12.49
C CYS A 54 -14.19 16.74 13.18
N GLU A 55 -13.40 15.84 13.75
CA GLU A 55 -12.08 16.14 14.29
C GLU A 55 -11.01 15.99 13.19
N ARG A 56 -10.40 17.11 12.79
CA ARG A 56 -9.35 17.12 11.78
C ARG A 56 -8.03 16.58 12.36
N ILE A 57 -7.89 15.26 12.38
CA ILE A 57 -6.63 14.60 12.76
C ILE A 57 -5.63 14.73 11.59
N PRO A 58 -4.40 15.23 11.83
CA PRO A 58 -3.38 15.31 10.78
C PRO A 58 -3.05 13.92 10.21
N LYS A 59 -2.95 13.81 8.87
CA LYS A 59 -2.55 12.55 8.21
C LYS A 59 -1.23 11.99 8.75
N LYS A 60 -0.30 12.85 9.17
CA LYS A 60 0.98 12.46 9.78
C LYS A 60 0.77 11.59 11.03
N SER A 61 -0.15 11.99 11.91
CA SER A 61 -0.48 11.26 13.14
C SER A 61 -1.12 9.90 12.85
N LEU A 62 -1.96 9.81 11.81
CA LEU A 62 -2.54 8.54 11.37
C LEU A 62 -1.48 7.61 10.77
N LEU A 63 -0.51 8.15 10.02
CA LEU A 63 0.59 7.35 9.48
C LEU A 63 1.51 6.86 10.59
N GLU A 64 1.76 7.68 11.61
CA GLU A 64 2.55 7.29 12.79
C GLU A 64 1.87 6.17 13.56
N SER A 65 0.54 6.22 13.77
CA SER A 65 -0.17 5.14 14.46
C SER A 65 -0.13 3.80 13.70
N ILE A 66 -0.19 3.82 12.36
CA ILE A 66 0.00 2.61 11.54
C ILE A 66 1.42 2.06 11.69
N ILE A 67 2.43 2.95 11.70
CA ILE A 67 3.83 2.56 11.88
C ILE A 67 4.05 1.95 13.27
N ASP A 68 3.40 2.46 14.30
CA ASP A 68 3.47 1.90 15.63
C ASP A 68 2.83 0.50 15.69
N GLU A 69 1.66 0.28 15.08
CA GLU A 69 1.07 -1.08 14.95
C GLU A 69 2.01 -2.04 14.17
N MET A 70 2.73 -1.56 13.16
CA MET A 70 3.74 -2.38 12.45
C MET A 70 4.93 -2.74 13.34
N ARG A 71 5.38 -1.81 14.20
CA ARG A 71 6.50 -2.04 15.13
C ARG A 71 6.14 -3.02 16.23
N GLU A 72 4.89 -3.02 16.69
CA GLU A 72 4.38 -3.98 17.69
C GLU A 72 4.49 -5.44 17.20
N VAL A 73 4.39 -5.67 15.90
CA VAL A 73 4.54 -7.00 15.28
C VAL A 73 5.94 -7.26 14.71
N GLY A 74 6.92 -6.41 15.04
CA GLY A 74 8.33 -6.57 14.68
C GLY A 74 8.73 -6.03 13.30
N ILE A 75 7.86 -5.26 12.62
CA ILE A 75 8.14 -4.68 11.30
C ILE A 75 8.69 -3.26 11.46
N TYR A 76 10.03 -3.12 11.43
CA TYR A 76 10.71 -1.82 11.64
C TYR A 76 11.14 -1.09 10.37
N HIS A 77 11.02 -1.72 9.21
CA HIS A 77 11.63 -1.22 7.97
C HIS A 77 10.72 -0.30 7.14
N ARG A 78 9.43 -0.18 7.50
CA ARG A 78 8.45 0.66 6.81
C ARG A 78 8.53 2.10 7.30
N LEU A 79 8.34 3.04 6.39
CA LEU A 79 8.28 4.46 6.68
C LEU A 79 6.87 5.01 6.42
N ALA A 80 6.51 6.10 7.10
CA ALA A 80 5.22 6.76 6.90
C ALA A 80 4.90 7.07 5.42
N LYS A 81 5.93 7.45 4.63
CA LYS A 81 5.77 7.67 3.18
C LYS A 81 5.44 6.39 2.40
N ASP A 82 5.97 5.23 2.83
CA ASP A 82 5.70 3.94 2.18
C ASP A 82 4.25 3.54 2.44
N VAL A 83 3.77 3.74 3.66
CA VAL A 83 2.37 3.54 4.06
C VAL A 83 1.44 4.47 3.29
N ALA A 84 1.74 5.76 3.23
CA ALA A 84 0.93 6.73 2.48
C ALA A 84 0.84 6.38 0.99
N SER A 85 1.97 5.99 0.38
CA SER A 85 2.02 5.51 -1.00
C SER A 85 1.16 4.26 -1.18
N LYS A 86 1.28 3.28 -0.26
CA LYS A 86 0.50 2.04 -0.33
C LYS A 86 -1.00 2.27 -0.22
N ILE A 87 -1.45 3.12 0.69
CA ILE A 87 -2.87 3.49 0.81
C ILE A 87 -3.36 4.13 -0.49
N SER A 88 -2.57 5.03 -1.07
CA SER A 88 -2.92 5.70 -2.33
C SER A 88 -3.05 4.69 -3.48
N THR A 89 -2.15 3.71 -3.58
CA THR A 89 -2.24 2.61 -4.55
C THR A 89 -3.50 1.77 -4.34
N LEU A 90 -3.83 1.41 -3.09
CA LEU A 90 -5.03 0.63 -2.79
C LEU A 90 -6.30 1.38 -3.18
N GLN A 91 -6.37 2.68 -2.88
CA GLN A 91 -7.50 3.52 -3.29
C GLN A 91 -7.61 3.61 -4.81
N ALA A 92 -6.51 3.77 -5.53
CA ALA A 92 -6.51 3.80 -6.99
C ALA A 92 -6.97 2.48 -7.59
N ASN A 93 -6.43 1.35 -7.12
CA ASN A 93 -6.81 0.02 -7.58
C ASN A 93 -8.29 -0.27 -7.30
N TYR A 94 -8.80 0.13 -6.14
CA TYR A 94 -10.20 -0.03 -5.79
C TYR A 94 -11.12 0.79 -6.70
N ARG A 95 -10.76 2.05 -6.99
CA ARG A 95 -11.53 2.89 -7.93
C ARG A 95 -11.57 2.25 -9.32
N LEU A 96 -10.42 1.82 -9.84
CA LEU A 96 -10.34 1.15 -11.15
C LEU A 96 -11.19 -0.12 -11.20
N ALA A 97 -11.12 -0.95 -10.16
CA ALA A 97 -11.92 -2.17 -10.08
C ALA A 97 -13.43 -1.86 -9.99
N ARG A 98 -13.81 -0.80 -9.27
CA ARG A 98 -15.21 -0.35 -9.18
C ARG A 98 -15.71 0.18 -10.52
N GLU A 99 -14.96 1.06 -11.18
CA GLU A 99 -15.29 1.61 -12.50
C GLU A 99 -15.43 0.49 -13.54
N TRP A 100 -14.50 -0.47 -13.54
CA TRP A 100 -14.58 -1.66 -14.39
C TRP A 100 -15.86 -2.46 -14.13
N LYS A 101 -16.21 -2.69 -12.87
CA LYS A 101 -17.45 -3.39 -12.49
C LYS A 101 -18.70 -2.65 -12.96
N GLU A 102 -18.71 -1.32 -12.84
CA GLU A 102 -19.86 -0.48 -13.22
C GLU A 102 -20.05 -0.39 -14.73
N ILE A 103 -18.98 -0.42 -15.52
CA ILE A 103 -19.02 -0.29 -16.99
C ILE A 103 -19.09 -1.67 -17.64
N GLU A 104 -18.03 -2.47 -17.50
CA GLU A 104 -17.85 -3.72 -18.24
C GLU A 104 -18.62 -4.87 -17.58
N GLY A 105 -18.56 -4.97 -16.25
CA GLY A 105 -19.29 -6.00 -15.51
C GLY A 105 -20.81 -5.89 -15.68
N LYS A 106 -21.36 -4.67 -15.67
CA LYS A 106 -22.79 -4.43 -15.91
C LYS A 106 -23.20 -4.80 -17.33
N LYS A 107 -22.40 -4.42 -18.33
CA LYS A 107 -22.64 -4.75 -19.75
C LYS A 107 -22.60 -6.26 -20.01
N LEU A 108 -21.70 -6.99 -19.35
CA LEU A 108 -21.61 -8.45 -19.44
C LEU A 108 -22.83 -9.15 -18.81
N LEU A 109 -23.31 -8.66 -17.66
CA LEU A 109 -24.54 -9.17 -17.03
C LEU A 109 -25.78 -8.89 -17.89
N GLU A 110 -25.88 -7.70 -18.51
CA GLU A 110 -26.98 -7.32 -19.42
C GLU A 110 -26.99 -8.15 -20.71
N THR A 111 -25.84 -8.70 -21.13
CA THR A 111 -25.71 -9.59 -22.30
C THR A 111 -25.84 -11.07 -21.96
N GLY A 112 -26.17 -11.41 -20.71
CA GLY A 112 -26.48 -12.79 -20.27
C GLY A 112 -25.28 -13.61 -19.81
N ALA A 113 -24.13 -12.99 -19.53
CA ALA A 113 -22.99 -13.69 -18.94
C ALA A 113 -23.24 -14.04 -17.47
N THR A 114 -22.85 -15.24 -17.06
CA THR A 114 -22.92 -15.69 -15.65
C THR A 114 -21.90 -14.94 -14.79
N GLU A 115 -22.21 -14.69 -13.51
CA GLU A 115 -21.31 -13.99 -12.57
C GLU A 115 -19.87 -14.57 -12.53
N ASP A 116 -19.73 -15.88 -12.72
CA ASP A 116 -18.44 -16.60 -12.83
C ASP A 116 -17.53 -16.11 -13.96
N ALA A 117 -18.10 -15.61 -15.07
CA ALA A 117 -17.36 -15.09 -16.21
C ALA A 117 -16.90 -13.64 -15.98
N VAL A 118 -17.64 -12.88 -15.17
CA VAL A 118 -17.33 -11.48 -14.83
C VAL A 118 -16.15 -11.41 -13.87
N HIS A 119 -15.98 -12.38 -12.97
CA HIS A 119 -14.90 -12.34 -12.00
C HIS A 119 -13.55 -12.89 -12.48
N GLY A 120 -13.48 -13.38 -13.74
CA GLY A 120 -12.24 -13.88 -14.34
C GLY A 120 -11.52 -14.86 -13.42
N LYS A 121 -11.97 -16.11 -13.33
CA LYS A 121 -11.25 -17.17 -12.61
C LYS A 121 -9.78 -17.17 -13.06
N LEU A 122 -8.89 -16.82 -12.13
CA LEU A 122 -7.44 -17.00 -12.22
C LEU A 122 -7.09 -18.47 -12.36
#